data_AF-A0A1N7F2Z9-F1
#
_entry.id   AF-A0A1N7F2Z9-F1
#
_cell.length_a   1.000
_cell.length_b   1.000
_cell.length_c   1.000
_cell.angle_alpha   90.00
_cell.angle_beta   90.00
_cell.angle_gamma   90.00
#
_symmetry.space_group_name_H-M   'P 1'
#
loop_
_entity.id
_entity.type
_entity.pdbx_description
1 polymer ?
#
loop_
_entity_poly.entity_id
_entity_poly.type
_entity_poly.pdbx_seq_one_letter_code
_entity_poly.pdbx_strand_id
1 'polypeptide(L)'
;MVSDMARRGRPPTTGRDEIISATVAVLRERGIARLTTRQVAAEAGVSEGSIFYHFTDRQGLLKAVFEGALHPLWDYKVELGPLAEDELTPDSVRKVLKGFTHLVTEFLDQALDMLFTAQGDAEVRDEVAAFLAANDYGPHRGIAAIGAYLTAAQEAGVVDDGVDPQAVAYLLVSDALMRCAQPKLLAHVHGIPAAGVTFDTVMRLLFPRGTVDAG
;
A
#
# COMPACT_ATOMS: atom_id res chain seq x y z
N MET A 1 -16.17 40.99 46.23
CA MET A 1 -17.26 40.60 45.32
C MET A 1 -16.66 40.30 43.95
N VAL A 2 -16.82 39.05 43.48
CA VAL A 2 -17.20 38.64 42.09
C VAL A 2 -16.33 39.18 40.94
N SER A 3 -15.84 38.46 39.93
CA SER A 3 -15.78 37.06 39.51
C SER A 3 -15.02 37.07 38.17
N ASP A 4 -14.12 36.10 38.00
CA ASP A 4 -13.93 35.25 36.82
C ASP A 4 -14.18 35.81 35.40
N MET A 5 -13.18 35.62 34.53
CA MET A 5 -13.43 35.01 33.22
C MET A 5 -12.12 34.49 32.63
N ALA A 6 -11.93 33.18 32.80
CA ALA A 6 -11.01 32.37 32.02
C ALA A 6 -11.06 32.70 30.52
N ARG A 7 -9.92 33.11 29.95
CA ARG A 7 -9.67 32.87 28.51
C ARG A 7 -9.18 31.44 28.38
N ARG A 8 -10.16 30.52 28.28
CA ARG A 8 -9.98 29.14 27.81
C ARG A 8 -9.10 29.16 26.56
N GLY A 9 -7.92 28.55 26.65
CA GLY A 9 -7.20 28.12 25.46
C GLY A 9 -8.11 27.21 24.64
N ARG A 10 -8.05 27.33 23.32
CA ARG A 10 -8.70 26.39 22.41
C ARG A 10 -8.40 24.97 22.91
N PRO A 11 -9.40 24.10 23.16
CA PRO A 11 -9.09 22.72 23.52
C PRO A 11 -8.18 22.20 22.40
N PRO A 12 -7.08 21.46 22.69
CA PRO A 12 -6.52 20.64 21.65
C PRO A 12 -7.68 19.76 21.22
N THR A 13 -8.15 19.91 19.99
CA THR A 13 -9.06 18.94 19.40
C THR A 13 -8.22 17.69 19.31
N THR A 14 -8.25 16.87 20.35
CA THR A 14 -7.59 15.59 20.29
C THR A 14 -8.33 14.81 19.22
N GLY A 15 -7.77 14.77 18.01
CA GLY A 15 -8.49 14.60 16.77
C GLY A 15 -8.84 13.14 16.49
N ARG A 16 -9.79 12.93 15.55
CA ARG A 16 -10.05 11.61 14.96
C ARG A 16 -8.75 10.89 14.57
N ASP A 17 -7.79 11.64 14.03
CA ASP A 17 -6.51 11.14 13.54
C ASP A 17 -5.54 10.73 14.65
N GLU A 18 -5.59 11.37 15.81
CA GLU A 18 -4.77 11.02 16.97
C GLU A 18 -5.30 9.74 17.63
N ILE A 19 -6.62 9.57 17.68
CA ILE A 19 -7.24 8.31 18.11
C ILE A 19 -6.86 7.18 17.14
N ILE A 20 -6.87 7.42 15.82
CA ILE A 20 -6.41 6.44 14.82
C ILE A 20 -4.94 6.09 15.04
N SER A 21 -4.07 7.08 15.21
CA SER A 21 -2.63 6.88 15.42
C SER A 21 -2.34 6.08 16.69
N ALA A 22 -3.00 6.42 17.81
CA ALA A 22 -2.92 5.68 19.05
C ALA A 22 -3.42 4.23 18.89
N THR A 23 -4.50 4.04 18.12
CA THR A 23 -5.01 2.69 17.85
C THR A 23 -3.98 1.86 17.07
N VAL A 24 -3.34 2.42 16.04
CA VAL A 24 -2.24 1.76 15.32
C VAL A 24 -1.08 1.37 16.25
N ALA A 25 -0.71 2.24 17.19
CA ALA A 25 0.34 1.94 18.17
C ALA A 25 -0.06 0.76 19.08
N VAL A 26 -1.28 0.77 19.64
CA VAL A 26 -1.80 -0.32 20.47
C VAL A 26 -1.88 -1.63 19.68
N LEU A 27 -2.30 -1.56 18.42
CA LEU A 27 -2.36 -2.70 17.51
C LEU A 27 -0.99 -3.35 17.30
N ARG A 28 0.05 -2.53 17.06
CA ARG A 28 1.43 -3.00 16.87
C ARG A 28 2.01 -3.60 18.14
N GLU A 29 1.73 -3.01 19.31
CA GLU A 29 2.30 -3.46 20.58
C GLU A 29 1.61 -4.73 21.11
N ARG A 30 0.27 -4.82 20.99
CA ARG A 30 -0.53 -5.80 21.74
C ARG A 30 -1.34 -6.76 20.87
N GLY A 31 -1.40 -6.51 19.57
CA GLY A 31 -2.24 -7.25 18.63
C GLY A 31 -3.73 -6.91 18.77
N ILE A 32 -4.49 -7.24 17.72
CA ILE A 32 -5.91 -6.88 17.60
C ILE A 32 -6.78 -7.55 18.68
N ALA A 33 -6.48 -8.80 19.02
CA ALA A 33 -7.24 -9.59 19.99
C ALA A 33 -7.31 -8.96 21.39
N ARG A 34 -6.31 -8.15 21.76
CA ARG A 34 -6.26 -7.46 23.07
C ARG A 34 -6.65 -6.00 23.00
N LEU A 35 -7.01 -5.48 21.82
CA LEU A 35 -7.34 -4.08 21.63
C LEU A 35 -8.70 -3.73 22.24
N THR A 36 -8.67 -2.76 23.16
CA THR A 36 -9.87 -2.20 23.80
C THR A 36 -9.92 -0.68 23.62
N THR A 37 -11.13 -0.12 23.51
CA THR A 37 -11.37 1.34 23.45
C THR A 37 -10.74 2.04 24.64
N ARG A 38 -10.77 1.43 25.84
CA ARG A 38 -10.12 1.98 27.03
C ARG A 38 -8.60 2.12 26.91
N GLN A 39 -7.91 1.15 26.33
CA GLN A 39 -6.46 1.25 26.10
C GLN A 39 -6.13 2.32 25.05
N VAL A 40 -6.91 2.37 23.96
CA VAL A 40 -6.75 3.39 22.94
C VAL A 40 -6.96 4.78 23.53
N ALA A 41 -7.95 4.95 24.40
CA ALA A 41 -8.22 6.22 25.07
C ALA A 41 -7.04 6.64 25.96
N ALA A 42 -6.45 5.68 26.70
CA ALA A 42 -5.27 5.93 27.51
C ALA A 42 -4.05 6.32 26.65
N GLU A 43 -3.81 5.62 25.54
CA GLU A 43 -2.72 5.90 24.61
C GLU A 43 -2.88 7.26 23.91
N ALA A 44 -4.11 7.60 23.49
CA ALA A 44 -4.43 8.87 22.84
C ALA A 44 -4.53 10.06 23.83
N GLY A 45 -4.51 9.81 25.15
CA GLY A 45 -4.73 10.84 26.16
C GLY A 45 -6.14 11.43 26.14
N VAL A 46 -7.15 10.66 25.72
CA VAL A 46 -8.56 11.09 25.62
C VAL A 46 -9.46 10.30 26.57
N SER A 47 -10.71 10.75 26.73
CA SER A 47 -11.72 9.95 27.43
C SER A 47 -12.23 8.82 26.54
N GLU A 48 -12.65 7.70 27.12
CA GLU A 48 -13.28 6.62 26.36
C GLU A 48 -14.58 7.08 25.66
N GLY A 49 -15.32 8.02 26.28
CA GLY A 49 -16.47 8.66 25.65
C GLY A 49 -16.11 9.48 24.40
N SER A 50 -14.90 10.03 24.31
CA SER A 50 -14.40 10.72 23.12
C SER A 50 -14.19 9.76 21.95
N ILE A 51 -13.81 8.51 22.23
CA ILE A 51 -13.75 7.48 21.18
C ILE A 51 -15.16 7.19 20.66
N PHE A 52 -16.13 6.95 21.55
CA PHE A 52 -17.52 6.69 21.13
C PHE A 52 -18.19 7.88 20.42
N TYR A 53 -17.73 9.09 20.69
CA TYR A 53 -18.14 10.29 19.95
C TYR A 53 -17.64 10.27 18.49
N HIS A 54 -16.43 9.78 18.25
CA HIS A 54 -15.83 9.71 16.90
C HIS A 54 -16.11 8.40 16.15
N PHE A 55 -16.33 7.31 16.88
CA PHE A 55 -16.47 5.96 16.36
C PHE A 55 -17.59 5.24 17.11
N THR A 56 -18.63 4.82 16.40
CA THR A 56 -19.84 4.24 17.02
C THR A 56 -19.54 3.05 17.92
N ASP A 57 -18.55 2.24 17.55
CA ASP A 57 -18.12 1.05 18.30
C ASP A 57 -16.65 0.70 17.97
N ARG A 58 -16.17 -0.41 18.55
CA ARG A 58 -14.83 -0.96 18.27
C ARG A 58 -14.63 -1.29 16.78
N GLN A 59 -15.68 -1.74 16.09
CA GLN A 59 -15.59 -2.06 14.66
C GLN A 59 -15.44 -0.78 13.83
N GLY A 60 -16.18 0.29 14.14
CA GLY A 60 -16.04 1.59 13.51
C GLY A 60 -14.66 2.21 13.72
N LEU A 61 -14.05 1.99 14.89
CA LEU A 61 -12.67 2.39 15.15
C LEU A 61 -11.66 1.58 14.32
N LEU A 62 -11.78 0.25 14.31
CA LEU A 62 -10.92 -0.62 13.49
C LEU A 62 -11.06 -0.31 12.01
N LYS A 63 -12.28 -0.11 11.52
CA LYS A 63 -12.56 0.35 10.16
C LYS A 63 -11.85 1.65 9.85
N ALA A 64 -11.94 2.66 10.73
CA ALA A 64 -11.26 3.94 10.54
C ALA A 64 -9.72 3.82 10.56
N VAL A 65 -9.19 2.86 11.30
CA VAL A 65 -7.75 2.56 11.32
C VAL A 65 -7.32 1.83 10.07
N PHE A 66 -8.09 0.86 9.59
CA PHE A 66 -7.84 0.22 8.30
C PHE A 66 -7.94 1.23 7.18
N GLU A 67 -8.97 2.06 7.20
CA GLU A 67 -9.10 3.24 6.35
C GLU A 67 -7.85 4.13 6.40
N GLY A 68 -7.37 4.55 7.57
CA GLY A 68 -6.18 5.40 7.71
C GLY A 68 -4.86 4.74 7.29
N ALA A 69 -4.63 3.50 7.75
CA ALA A 69 -3.42 2.72 7.43
C ALA A 69 -3.39 2.29 5.96
N LEU A 70 -4.56 2.09 5.37
CA LEU A 70 -4.73 1.83 3.95
C LEU A 70 -5.04 3.14 3.19
N HIS A 71 -5.00 4.31 3.82
CA HIS A 71 -5.26 5.59 3.16
C HIS A 71 -4.21 5.95 2.11
N PRO A 72 -2.92 5.65 2.33
CA PRO A 72 -1.94 5.73 1.24
C PRO A 72 -2.31 4.88 0.01
N LEU A 73 -3.25 3.92 0.15
CA LEU A 73 -3.76 3.10 -0.97
C LEU A 73 -4.91 3.76 -1.72
N TRP A 74 -5.56 4.77 -1.14
CA TRP A 74 -6.59 5.53 -1.85
C TRP A 74 -5.98 6.43 -2.91
N ASP A 75 -4.82 7.04 -2.60
CA ASP A 75 -4.03 7.82 -3.55
C ASP A 75 -3.25 6.93 -4.53
N TYR A 76 -3.37 5.60 -4.42
CA TYR A 76 -2.91 4.64 -5.41
C TYR A 76 -3.79 4.71 -6.68
N LYS A 77 -3.65 5.81 -7.38
CA LYS A 77 -3.80 5.86 -8.82
C LYS A 77 -2.40 5.93 -9.37
N VAL A 78 -1.99 4.90 -10.08
CA VAL A 78 -0.93 5.04 -11.08
C VAL A 78 -1.52 5.98 -12.15
N GLU A 79 -1.55 7.29 -11.89
CA GLU A 79 -1.91 8.32 -12.87
C GLU A 79 -0.71 8.45 -13.80
N LEU A 80 -0.57 7.47 -14.68
CA LEU A 80 0.12 7.68 -15.93
C LEU A 80 -0.82 8.58 -16.73
N GLY A 81 -0.55 9.88 -16.74
CA GLY A 81 -1.26 10.81 -17.61
C GLY A 81 -1.25 10.28 -19.06
N PRO A 82 -2.13 10.79 -19.94
CA PRO A 82 -2.09 10.40 -21.35
C PRO A 82 -0.69 10.66 -21.89
N LEU A 83 0.02 9.59 -22.24
CA LEU A 83 1.34 9.67 -22.83
C LEU A 83 1.15 9.86 -24.33
N ALA A 84 1.77 10.89 -24.88
CA ALA A 84 1.86 11.01 -26.32
C ALA A 84 2.78 9.89 -26.85
N GLU A 85 2.49 9.33 -28.03
CA GLU A 85 3.28 8.23 -28.61
C GLU A 85 4.77 8.59 -28.76
N ASP A 86 5.09 9.86 -28.99
CA ASP A 86 6.45 10.39 -29.09
C ASP A 86 7.20 10.50 -27.75
N GLU A 87 6.50 10.32 -26.62
CA GLU A 87 7.11 10.28 -25.29
C GLU A 87 7.48 8.85 -24.85
N LEU A 88 7.04 7.82 -25.59
CA LEU A 88 7.34 6.42 -25.32
C LEU A 88 8.73 6.03 -25.83
N THR A 89 9.64 5.82 -24.89
CA THR A 89 11.01 5.37 -25.11
C THR A 89 11.40 4.28 -24.12
N PRO A 90 12.44 3.46 -24.39
CA PRO A 90 12.93 2.48 -23.43
C PRO A 90 13.27 3.07 -22.06
N ASP A 91 13.81 4.30 -22.04
CA ASP A 91 14.13 5.02 -20.80
C ASP A 91 12.87 5.49 -20.05
N SER A 92 11.84 5.94 -20.76
CA SER A 92 10.55 6.27 -20.14
C SER A 92 9.90 5.05 -19.50
N VAL A 93 9.92 3.89 -20.18
CA VAL A 93 9.39 2.61 -19.68
C VAL A 93 10.14 2.20 -18.43
N ARG A 94 11.48 2.23 -18.48
CA ARG A 94 12.32 1.96 -17.31
C ARG A 94 11.97 2.86 -16.13
N LYS A 95 11.81 4.17 -16.38
CA LYS A 95 11.50 5.16 -15.33
C LYS A 95 10.13 4.87 -14.70
N VAL A 96 9.11 4.63 -15.51
CA VAL A 96 7.75 4.31 -15.06
C VAL A 96 7.73 3.02 -14.24
N LEU A 97 8.32 1.94 -14.77
CA LEU A 97 8.33 0.66 -14.06
C LEU A 97 9.14 0.71 -12.77
N LYS A 98 10.24 1.47 -12.73
CA LYS A 98 11.02 1.69 -11.50
C LYS A 98 10.21 2.45 -10.45
N GLY A 99 9.50 3.50 -10.87
CA GLY A 99 8.58 4.23 -10.01
C GLY A 99 7.49 3.32 -9.46
N PHE A 100 6.86 2.53 -10.33
CA PHE A 100 5.87 1.53 -9.94
C PHE A 100 6.39 0.52 -8.92
N THR A 101 7.56 -0.09 -9.15
CA THR A 101 8.15 -1.05 -8.21
C THR A 101 8.42 -0.41 -6.85
N HIS A 102 8.92 0.83 -6.82
CA HIS A 102 9.14 1.55 -5.56
C HIS A 102 7.83 1.79 -4.81
N LEU A 103 6.82 2.31 -5.51
CA LEU A 103 5.49 2.59 -4.95
C LEU A 103 4.83 1.33 -4.39
N VAL A 104 4.84 0.23 -5.16
CA VAL A 104 4.26 -1.05 -4.72
C VAL A 104 5.03 -1.64 -3.55
N THR A 105 6.36 -1.50 -3.51
CA THR A 105 7.18 -2.01 -2.40
C THR A 105 6.87 -1.26 -1.11
N GLU A 106 6.81 0.07 -1.15
CA GLU A 106 6.47 0.91 0.01
C GLU A 106 5.06 0.59 0.51
N PHE A 107 4.11 0.44 -0.41
CA PHE A 107 2.77 -0.02 -0.11
C PHE A 107 2.80 -1.37 0.63
N LEU A 108 3.39 -2.40 0.02
CA LEU A 108 3.32 -3.76 0.55
C LEU A 108 4.05 -3.88 1.89
N ASP A 109 5.14 -3.14 2.11
CA ASP A 109 5.84 -3.15 3.39
C ASP A 109 4.93 -2.67 4.54
N GLN A 110 4.15 -1.62 4.33
CA GLN A 110 3.20 -1.10 5.32
C GLN A 110 1.97 -1.99 5.49
N ALA A 111 1.40 -2.46 4.37
CA ALA A 111 0.16 -3.22 4.38
C ALA A 111 0.34 -4.61 4.99
N LEU A 112 1.45 -5.29 4.70
CA LEU A 112 1.67 -6.67 5.16
C LEU A 112 1.82 -6.77 6.68
N ASP A 113 2.40 -5.78 7.36
CA ASP A 113 2.45 -5.78 8.83
C ASP A 113 1.05 -5.82 9.44
N MET A 114 0.14 -5.01 8.90
CA MET A 114 -1.25 -4.98 9.33
C MET A 114 -1.96 -6.29 8.96
N LEU A 115 -1.83 -6.76 7.72
CA LEU A 115 -2.49 -7.99 7.25
C LEU A 115 -2.05 -9.22 8.03
N PHE A 116 -0.76 -9.35 8.38
CA PHE A 116 -0.27 -10.44 9.21
C PHE A 116 -0.75 -10.33 10.65
N THR A 117 -0.85 -9.12 11.19
CA THR A 117 -1.45 -8.89 12.52
C THR A 117 -2.92 -9.35 12.55
N ALA A 118 -3.67 -9.08 11.47
CA ALA A 118 -5.06 -9.51 11.33
C ALA A 118 -5.24 -11.04 11.26
N GLN A 119 -4.24 -11.80 10.79
CA GLN A 119 -4.35 -13.28 10.73
C GLN A 119 -4.47 -13.96 12.10
N GLY A 120 -4.11 -13.27 13.19
CA GLY A 120 -4.26 -13.80 14.55
C GLY A 120 -5.70 -13.88 15.06
N ASP A 121 -6.66 -13.30 14.33
CA ASP A 121 -8.07 -13.22 14.71
C ASP A 121 -8.97 -13.38 13.48
N ALA A 122 -9.84 -14.39 13.50
CA ALA A 122 -10.68 -14.73 12.34
C ALA A 122 -11.71 -13.65 12.00
N GLU A 123 -12.33 -13.03 13.01
CA GLU A 123 -13.35 -12.00 12.81
C GLU A 123 -12.72 -10.77 12.13
N VAL A 124 -11.54 -10.39 12.62
CA VAL A 124 -10.78 -9.25 12.12
C VAL A 124 -10.25 -9.50 10.71
N ARG A 125 -9.72 -10.70 10.44
CA ARG A 125 -9.31 -11.08 9.09
C ARG A 125 -10.47 -10.94 8.11
N ASP A 126 -11.65 -11.40 8.48
CA ASP A 126 -12.83 -11.37 7.63
C ASP A 126 -13.33 -9.92 7.43
N GLU A 127 -13.27 -9.07 8.47
CA GLU A 127 -13.54 -7.63 8.36
C GLU A 127 -12.57 -6.92 7.42
N VAL A 128 -11.26 -7.19 7.54
CA VAL A 128 -10.24 -6.63 6.65
C VAL A 128 -10.45 -7.10 5.22
N ALA A 129 -10.71 -8.39 5.00
CA ALA A 129 -10.99 -8.93 3.67
C ALA A 129 -12.24 -8.31 3.04
N ALA A 130 -13.33 -8.16 3.81
CA ALA A 130 -14.55 -7.51 3.35
C ALA A 130 -14.33 -6.03 3.02
N PHE A 131 -13.55 -5.31 3.84
CA PHE A 131 -13.16 -3.94 3.58
C PHE A 131 -12.34 -3.82 2.30
N LEU A 132 -11.36 -4.72 2.10
CA LEU A 132 -10.54 -4.75 0.89
C LEU A 132 -11.39 -4.97 -0.36
N ALA A 133 -12.26 -5.97 -0.33
CA ALA A 133 -13.15 -6.30 -1.45
C ALA A 133 -14.15 -5.18 -1.76
N ALA A 134 -14.81 -4.61 -0.75
CA ALA A 134 -15.84 -3.58 -0.93
C ALA A 134 -15.31 -2.28 -1.56
N ASN A 135 -14.01 -2.03 -1.47
CA ASN A 135 -13.35 -0.85 -2.01
C ASN A 135 -12.45 -1.17 -3.22
N ASP A 136 -12.58 -2.38 -3.79
CA ASP A 136 -11.78 -2.85 -4.93
C ASP A 136 -10.27 -2.72 -4.69
N TYR A 137 -9.82 -3.07 -3.49
CA TYR A 137 -8.41 -3.02 -3.15
C TYR A 137 -7.68 -4.28 -3.57
N GLY A 138 -6.53 -4.08 -4.20
CA GLY A 138 -5.64 -5.16 -4.52
C GLY A 138 -4.60 -4.77 -5.57
N PRO A 139 -3.60 -5.64 -5.77
CA PRO A 139 -2.56 -5.44 -6.77
C PRO A 139 -3.12 -5.37 -8.20
N HIS A 140 -4.31 -5.92 -8.46
CA HIS A 140 -4.95 -5.94 -9.78
C HIS A 140 -5.12 -4.55 -10.39
N ARG A 141 -5.35 -3.51 -9.58
CA ARG A 141 -5.43 -2.10 -10.05
C ARG A 141 -4.12 -1.63 -10.65
N GLY A 142 -2.99 -1.92 -9.99
CA GLY A 142 -1.66 -1.57 -10.48
C GLY A 142 -1.26 -2.39 -11.69
N ILE A 143 -1.58 -3.68 -11.66
CA ILE A 143 -1.36 -4.61 -12.76
C ILE A 143 -2.09 -4.12 -14.01
N ALA A 144 -3.37 -3.76 -13.89
CA ALA A 144 -4.17 -3.22 -14.99
C ALA A 144 -3.57 -1.92 -15.55
N ALA A 145 -3.19 -0.97 -14.69
CA ALA A 145 -2.64 0.31 -15.12
C ALA A 145 -1.29 0.17 -15.84
N ILE A 146 -0.37 -0.61 -15.28
CA ILE A 146 0.95 -0.86 -15.90
C ILE A 146 0.82 -1.73 -17.14
N GLY A 147 -0.08 -2.71 -17.14
CA GLY A 147 -0.36 -3.53 -18.31
C GLY A 147 -0.90 -2.69 -19.47
N ALA A 148 -1.80 -1.74 -19.21
CA ALA A 148 -2.28 -0.80 -20.23
C ALA A 148 -1.15 0.10 -20.77
N TYR A 149 -0.30 0.62 -19.89
CA TYR A 149 0.87 1.40 -20.29
C TYR A 149 1.84 0.60 -21.18
N LEU A 150 2.14 -0.64 -20.79
CA LEU A 150 3.02 -1.52 -21.55
C LEU A 150 2.39 -1.97 -22.87
N THR A 151 1.06 -2.10 -22.93
CA THR A 151 0.33 -2.34 -24.19
C THR A 151 0.53 -1.18 -25.16
N ALA A 152 0.36 0.06 -24.69
CA ALA A 152 0.62 1.25 -25.51
C ALA A 152 2.10 1.32 -25.97
N ALA A 153 3.04 0.95 -25.10
CA ALA A 153 4.46 0.87 -25.47
C ALA A 153 4.76 -0.25 -26.49
N GLN A 154 4.00 -1.34 -26.49
CA GLN A 154 4.07 -2.37 -27.54
C GLN A 154 3.52 -1.87 -28.87
N GLU A 155 2.36 -1.19 -28.85
CA GLU A 155 1.75 -0.59 -30.05
C GLU A 155 2.68 0.45 -30.71
N ALA A 156 3.44 1.19 -29.89
CA ALA A 156 4.47 2.12 -30.34
C ALA A 156 5.79 1.45 -30.78
N GLY A 157 5.90 0.11 -30.70
CA GLY A 157 7.11 -0.66 -31.06
C GLY A 157 8.29 -0.51 -30.09
N VAL A 158 8.07 0.04 -28.91
CA VAL A 158 9.10 0.24 -27.88
C VAL A 158 9.33 -1.03 -27.07
N VAL A 159 8.24 -1.74 -26.72
CA VAL A 159 8.26 -3.01 -25.99
C VAL A 159 8.04 -4.15 -26.97
N ASP A 160 8.74 -5.26 -26.75
CA ASP A 160 8.66 -6.50 -27.54
C ASP A 160 7.24 -7.08 -27.51
N ASP A 161 6.70 -7.52 -28.64
CA ASP A 161 5.34 -8.07 -28.73
C ASP A 161 5.25 -9.54 -28.27
N GLY A 162 6.39 -10.18 -28.01
CA GLY A 162 6.50 -11.53 -27.47
C GLY A 162 6.33 -11.64 -25.96
N VAL A 163 6.17 -10.53 -25.24
CA VAL A 163 5.89 -10.52 -23.79
C VAL A 163 4.45 -10.12 -23.50
N ASP A 164 3.85 -10.69 -22.47
CA ASP A 164 2.51 -10.27 -22.00
C ASP A 164 2.64 -9.07 -21.04
N PRO A 165 2.04 -7.90 -21.36
CA PRO A 165 2.09 -6.70 -20.52
C PRO A 165 1.58 -6.90 -19.09
N GLN A 166 0.49 -7.65 -18.93
CA GLN A 166 -0.12 -7.91 -17.62
C GLN A 166 0.76 -8.86 -16.82
N ALA A 167 1.36 -9.86 -17.47
CA ALA A 167 2.30 -10.77 -16.82
C ALA A 167 3.54 -10.03 -16.32
N VAL A 168 4.10 -9.09 -17.09
CA VAL A 168 5.23 -8.26 -16.63
C VAL A 168 4.84 -7.45 -15.40
N ALA A 169 3.69 -6.77 -15.43
CA ALA A 169 3.20 -6.01 -14.29
C ALA A 169 3.00 -6.90 -13.05
N TYR A 170 2.40 -8.07 -13.23
CA TYR A 170 2.22 -9.08 -12.18
C TYR A 170 3.54 -9.56 -11.58
N LEU A 171 4.56 -9.80 -12.41
CA LEU A 171 5.89 -10.23 -11.96
C LEU A 171 6.58 -9.17 -11.10
N LEU A 172 6.47 -7.89 -11.47
CA LEU A 172 7.00 -6.78 -10.67
C LEU A 172 6.32 -6.68 -9.30
N VAL A 173 5.00 -6.84 -9.26
CA VAL A 173 4.25 -6.88 -8.00
C VAL A 173 4.63 -8.11 -7.17
N SER A 174 4.80 -9.27 -7.80
CA SER A 174 5.17 -10.51 -7.13
C SER A 174 6.57 -10.44 -6.52
N ASP A 175 7.53 -9.82 -7.22
CA ASP A 175 8.88 -9.56 -6.72
C ASP A 175 8.84 -8.64 -5.48
N ALA A 176 8.06 -7.55 -5.53
CA ALA A 176 7.86 -6.67 -4.39
C ALA A 176 7.19 -7.40 -3.21
N LEU A 177 6.13 -8.19 -3.46
CA LEU A 177 5.44 -8.97 -2.44
C LEU A 177 6.38 -9.95 -1.74
N MET A 178 7.18 -10.71 -2.50
CA MET A 178 8.12 -11.68 -1.91
C MET A 178 9.17 -10.98 -1.05
N ARG A 179 9.71 -9.84 -1.52
CA ARG A 179 10.70 -9.03 -0.79
C ARG A 179 10.15 -8.47 0.53
N CYS A 180 8.89 -8.06 0.55
CA CYS A 180 8.27 -7.52 1.76
C CYS A 180 7.77 -8.64 2.71
N ALA A 181 7.20 -9.72 2.16
CA ALA A 181 6.58 -10.77 2.95
C ALA A 181 7.60 -11.71 3.61
N GLN A 182 8.64 -12.13 2.89
CA GLN A 182 9.56 -13.15 3.38
C GLN A 182 10.32 -12.75 4.67
N PRO A 183 10.87 -11.53 4.81
CA PRO A 183 11.50 -11.11 6.07
C PRO A 183 10.51 -11.09 7.23
N LYS A 184 9.27 -10.65 6.99
CA LYS A 184 8.23 -10.55 8.01
C LYS A 184 7.72 -11.92 8.47
N LEU A 185 7.66 -12.90 7.55
CA LEU A 185 7.19 -14.26 7.84
C LEU A 185 8.29 -15.19 8.36
N LEU A 186 9.49 -15.11 7.80
CA LEU A 186 10.57 -16.09 8.00
C LEU A 186 11.82 -15.50 8.66
N ALA A 187 11.85 -14.20 8.96
CA ALA A 187 13.00 -13.50 9.52
C ALA A 187 14.29 -13.58 8.68
N HIS A 188 14.18 -13.85 7.37
CA HIS A 188 15.31 -13.91 6.45
C HIS A 188 14.92 -13.56 5.00
N VAL A 189 15.93 -13.36 4.14
CA VAL A 189 15.79 -13.09 2.69
C VAL A 189 16.49 -14.12 1.80
N HIS A 190 16.89 -15.28 2.34
CA HIS A 190 17.54 -16.35 1.57
C HIS A 190 16.76 -16.69 0.29
N GLY A 191 17.49 -16.80 -0.83
CA GLY A 191 16.93 -17.14 -2.14
C GLY A 191 16.36 -15.96 -2.93
N ILE A 192 16.20 -14.78 -2.32
CA ILE A 192 15.76 -13.57 -3.03
C ILE A 192 16.98 -12.90 -3.69
N PRO A 193 17.03 -12.76 -5.03
CA PRO A 193 18.11 -12.02 -5.69
C PRO A 193 18.07 -10.53 -5.33
N ALA A 194 19.17 -9.79 -5.52
CA ALA A 194 19.15 -8.33 -5.32
C ALA A 194 18.10 -7.66 -6.23
N ALA A 195 17.42 -6.62 -5.72
CA ALA A 195 16.31 -5.96 -6.44
C ALA A 195 16.72 -5.39 -7.81
N GLY A 196 17.93 -4.85 -7.91
CA GLY A 196 18.47 -4.41 -9.21
C GLY A 196 18.58 -5.55 -10.23
N VAL A 197 18.94 -6.75 -9.78
CA VAL A 197 19.12 -7.92 -10.65
C VAL A 197 17.79 -8.39 -11.23
N THR A 198 16.73 -8.50 -10.41
CA THR A 198 15.41 -8.89 -10.91
C THR A 198 14.84 -7.82 -11.83
N PHE A 199 14.90 -6.55 -11.43
CA PHE A 199 14.43 -5.43 -12.24
C PHE A 199 15.13 -5.34 -13.61
N ASP A 200 16.47 -5.37 -13.63
CA ASP A 200 17.24 -5.31 -14.88
C ASP A 200 17.06 -6.57 -15.74
N THR A 201 16.70 -7.70 -15.15
CA THR A 201 16.31 -8.89 -15.90
C THR A 201 14.97 -8.68 -16.61
N VAL A 202 13.96 -8.16 -15.91
CA VAL A 202 12.67 -7.81 -16.53
C VAL A 202 12.88 -6.77 -17.64
N MET A 203 13.68 -5.72 -17.42
CA MET A 203 13.96 -4.71 -18.44
C MET A 203 14.60 -5.32 -19.70
N ARG A 204 15.51 -6.28 -19.56
CA ARG A 204 16.14 -6.94 -20.71
C ARG A 204 15.19 -7.84 -21.50
N LEU A 205 14.13 -8.34 -20.87
CA LEU A 205 13.12 -9.15 -21.52
C LEU A 205 12.06 -8.31 -22.23
N LEU A 206 11.84 -7.06 -21.75
CA LEU A 206 10.84 -6.15 -22.28
C LEU A 206 11.21 -5.54 -23.63
N PHE A 207 12.49 -5.34 -23.91
CA PHE A 207 12.92 -4.64 -25.11
C PHE A 207 13.34 -5.63 -26.20
N PRO A 208 13.00 -5.35 -27.47
CA PRO A 208 13.45 -6.17 -28.59
C PRO A 208 14.96 -6.34 -28.51
N ARG A 209 15.43 -7.59 -28.56
CA ARG A 209 16.86 -7.83 -28.72
C ARG A 209 17.22 -7.27 -30.09
N GLY A 210 18.08 -6.24 -30.12
CA GLY A 210 18.58 -5.70 -31.37
C GLY A 210 18.96 -6.85 -32.29
N THR A 211 18.42 -6.86 -33.50
CA THR A 211 18.74 -7.83 -34.54
C THR A 211 20.23 -7.72 -34.83
N VAL A 212 21.03 -8.52 -34.13
CA VAL A 212 22.42 -8.76 -34.46
C VAL A 212 22.48 -10.17 -35.04
N ASP A 213 23.07 -10.24 -36.23
CA ASP A 213 23.36 -11.41 -37.07
C ASP A 213 22.37 -11.75 -38.20
N ALA A 214 22.36 -10.90 -39.24
CA ALA A 214 22.25 -11.33 -40.63
C ALA A 214 23.05 -10.37 -41.53
N GLY A 215 24.36 -10.60 -41.62
CA GLY A 215 25.28 -9.89 -42.51
C GLY A 215 26.60 -10.64 -42.64
#